data_AF-A0A7G8J582-F1
#
_entry.id   AF-A0A7G8J582-F1
#
_cell.length_a   1.000
_cell.length_b   1.000
_cell.length_c   1.000
_cell.angle_alpha   90.00
_cell.angle_beta   90.00
_cell.angle_gamma   90.00
#
_symmetry.space_group_name_H-M   'P 1'
#
loop_
_entity.id
_entity.type
_entity.pdbx_description
1 polymer ?
#
loop_
_entity_poly.entity_id
_entity_poly.type
_entity_poly.pdbx_seq_one_letter_code
_entity_poly.pdbx_strand_id
1 'polypeptide(L)'
;MSSEPIASQPSPYGVLICGHGSRNRLAVEEFERLAIGLRRRMSPIPVEYGFLEFANPILRDGLDRLREQGVERVLAIPAMLFAAGHAKNDIPSVLNTYSAETGLEIDYGRELGVDRLMIAAAGARIQEALDANSDVPLSETMLVVVGRGSSDPDANSNVAKVARMLVEGFGFGWGETVYSGVTFPLVEPGLRHVVRLGFKRIIVFPYFLFSGVLVTRIRQHSERVANDHPEVEFLHASYLGDHARVQDTFIERVDEVLGGETAMNCSLCKYRAQVLGFETEVGLAQASHHHHVEGLTEGCDLCELECTGACQPDGVPIPLGGGHEPHTHGDHAHEHPHDHGHHPYPHAEHPLGPSTLRGRSADSKTDASEP
;
A
#
# COMPACT_ATOMS: atom_id res chain seq x y z
N MET A 1 -2.37 -52.95 -18.79
CA MET A 1 -2.50 -52.47 -17.40
C MET A 1 -2.46 -50.96 -17.46
N SER A 2 -3.63 -50.34 -17.40
CA SER A 2 -3.79 -48.88 -17.41
C SER A 2 -3.27 -48.35 -16.09
N SER A 3 -2.23 -47.50 -16.13
CA SER A 3 -1.77 -46.77 -14.95
C SER A 3 -2.78 -45.66 -14.65
N GLU A 4 -3.55 -45.83 -13.58
CA GLU A 4 -4.34 -44.74 -13.01
C GLU A 4 -3.40 -43.59 -12.62
N PRO A 5 -3.81 -42.32 -12.82
CA PRO A 5 -3.04 -41.19 -12.34
C PRO A 5 -3.01 -41.23 -10.81
N ILE A 6 -1.79 -41.27 -10.25
CA ILE A 6 -1.59 -41.08 -8.82
C ILE A 6 -2.13 -39.69 -8.50
N ALA A 7 -3.27 -39.62 -7.81
CA ALA A 7 -3.78 -38.38 -7.26
C ALA A 7 -2.67 -37.77 -6.41
N SER A 8 -2.23 -36.55 -6.74
CA SER A 8 -1.23 -35.82 -5.96
C SER A 8 -1.74 -35.77 -4.53
N GLN A 9 -1.03 -36.37 -3.57
CA GLN A 9 -1.37 -36.20 -2.17
C GLN A 9 -1.35 -34.70 -1.87
N PRO A 10 -2.39 -34.17 -1.19
CA PRO A 10 -2.43 -32.75 -0.86
C PRO A 10 -1.17 -32.40 -0.07
N SER A 11 -0.53 -31.29 -0.45
CA SER A 11 0.56 -30.72 0.35
C SER A 11 0.06 -30.56 1.79
N PRO A 12 0.82 -30.96 2.82
CA PRO A 12 0.38 -30.79 4.21
C PRO A 12 0.23 -29.31 4.58
N TYR A 13 0.77 -28.42 3.75
CA TYR A 13 0.63 -26.98 3.89
C TYR A 13 0.00 -26.31 2.64
N GLY A 14 -0.66 -25.19 2.89
CA GLY A 14 -1.20 -24.27 1.89
C GLY A 14 -0.73 -22.85 2.14
N VAL A 15 -0.95 -21.95 1.19
CA VAL A 15 -0.46 -20.57 1.23
C VAL A 15 -1.65 -19.63 1.18
N LEU A 16 -1.68 -18.67 2.11
CA LEU A 16 -2.66 -17.58 2.13
C LEU A 16 -1.95 -16.27 1.78
N ILE A 17 -2.37 -15.62 0.69
CA ILE A 17 -1.92 -14.28 0.36
C ILE A 17 -2.85 -13.26 1.04
N CYS A 18 -2.33 -12.54 2.04
CA CYS A 18 -3.11 -11.61 2.84
C CYS A 18 -3.09 -10.20 2.23
N GLY A 19 -4.15 -9.84 1.53
CA GLY A 19 -4.33 -8.50 0.98
C GLY A 19 -4.84 -7.50 2.02
N HIS A 20 -4.53 -6.22 1.82
CA HIS A 20 -5.16 -5.14 2.57
C HIS A 20 -6.65 -5.03 2.20
N GLY A 21 -6.92 -4.99 0.89
CA GLY A 21 -8.23 -4.75 0.31
C GLY A 21 -8.45 -3.29 -0.08
N SER A 22 -9.44 -3.06 -0.92
CA SER A 22 -9.69 -1.76 -1.52
C SER A 22 -11.14 -1.65 -1.97
N ARG A 23 -11.74 -0.47 -1.82
CA ARG A 23 -13.04 -0.13 -2.42
C ARG A 23 -12.95 0.05 -3.94
N ASN A 24 -11.73 0.14 -4.49
CA ASN A 24 -11.51 0.26 -5.91
C ASN A 24 -11.50 -1.13 -6.56
N ARG A 25 -12.47 -1.37 -7.44
CA ARG A 25 -12.63 -2.65 -8.15
C ARG A 25 -11.40 -3.04 -8.97
N LEU A 26 -10.77 -2.10 -9.67
CA LEU A 26 -9.57 -2.38 -10.47
C LEU A 26 -8.40 -2.84 -9.59
N ALA A 27 -8.23 -2.24 -8.41
CA ALA A 27 -7.22 -2.66 -7.46
C ALA A 27 -7.47 -4.09 -6.93
N VAL A 28 -8.73 -4.44 -6.69
CA VAL A 28 -9.13 -5.82 -6.33
C VAL A 28 -8.83 -6.78 -7.48
N GLU A 29 -9.25 -6.46 -8.71
CA GLU A 29 -9.00 -7.30 -9.89
C GLU A 29 -7.50 -7.49 -10.19
N GLU A 30 -6.67 -6.46 -9.99
CA GLU A 30 -5.21 -6.57 -10.11
C GLU A 30 -4.61 -7.49 -9.05
N PHE A 31 -5.10 -7.39 -7.81
CA PHE A 31 -4.70 -8.31 -6.74
C PHE A 31 -5.09 -9.76 -7.07
N GLU A 32 -6.30 -9.98 -7.58
CA GLU A 32 -6.76 -11.31 -7.99
C GLU A 32 -5.89 -11.89 -9.11
N ARG A 33 -5.51 -11.07 -10.10
CA ARG A 33 -4.57 -11.50 -11.15
C ARG A 33 -3.22 -11.92 -10.58
N LEU A 34 -2.70 -11.17 -9.62
CA LEU A 34 -1.46 -11.55 -8.91
C LEU A 34 -1.63 -12.90 -8.18
N ALA A 35 -2.72 -13.07 -7.43
CA ALA A 35 -2.99 -14.31 -6.70
C ALA A 35 -3.15 -15.53 -7.62
N ILE A 36 -3.82 -15.36 -8.77
CA ILE A 36 -3.94 -16.38 -9.82
C ILE A 36 -2.56 -16.69 -10.45
N GLY A 37 -1.72 -15.66 -10.64
CA GLY A 37 -0.33 -15.82 -11.03
C GLY A 37 0.44 -16.73 -10.07
N LEU A 38 0.39 -16.42 -8.77
CA LEU A 38 1.04 -17.19 -7.72
C LEU A 38 0.53 -18.62 -7.65
N ARG A 39 -0.79 -18.83 -7.69
CA ARG A 39 -1.40 -20.17 -7.70
C ARG A 39 -0.87 -21.04 -8.83
N ARG A 40 -0.71 -20.50 -10.03
CA ARG A 40 -0.13 -21.24 -11.17
C ARG A 40 1.33 -21.59 -10.95
N ARG A 41 2.11 -20.68 -10.36
CA ARG A 41 3.55 -20.85 -10.16
C ARG A 41 3.90 -21.76 -8.99
N MET A 42 3.01 -21.90 -8.02
CA MET A 42 3.22 -22.69 -6.80
C MET A 42 2.53 -24.06 -6.83
N SER A 43 1.81 -24.38 -7.92
CA SER A 43 1.18 -25.70 -8.10
C SER A 43 2.20 -26.84 -7.90
N PRO A 44 1.87 -27.89 -7.12
CA PRO A 44 0.54 -28.26 -6.63
C PRO A 44 0.16 -27.71 -5.24
N ILE A 45 0.90 -26.77 -4.66
CA ILE A 45 0.59 -26.20 -3.34
C ILE A 45 -0.74 -25.42 -3.44
N PRO A 46 -1.74 -25.66 -2.56
CA PRO A 46 -2.95 -24.86 -2.50
C PRO A 46 -2.62 -23.39 -2.18
N VAL A 47 -3.11 -22.47 -3.02
CA VAL A 47 -2.94 -21.02 -2.81
C VAL A 47 -4.31 -20.35 -2.79
N GLU A 48 -4.62 -19.71 -1.67
CA GLU A 48 -5.80 -18.88 -1.48
C GLU A 48 -5.41 -17.44 -1.15
N TYR A 49 -6.37 -16.53 -1.23
CA TYR A 49 -6.20 -15.15 -0.81
C TYR A 49 -7.43 -14.66 -0.05
N GLY A 50 -7.23 -13.58 0.68
CA GLY A 50 -8.31 -12.82 1.31
C GLY A 50 -7.85 -11.41 1.66
N PHE A 51 -8.80 -10.55 1.98
CA PHE A 51 -8.58 -9.16 2.32
C PHE A 51 -8.84 -8.90 3.80
N LEU A 52 -8.06 -7.98 4.36
CA LEU A 52 -8.27 -7.48 5.72
C LEU A 52 -9.51 -6.59 5.79
N GLU A 53 -9.80 -5.80 4.76
CA GLU A 53 -10.93 -4.86 4.75
C GLU A 53 -11.44 -4.53 3.34
N PHE A 54 -12.62 -3.90 3.23
CA PHE A 54 -13.18 -3.27 2.01
C PHE A 54 -13.44 -4.17 0.79
N ALA A 55 -13.07 -5.44 0.83
CA ALA A 55 -13.22 -6.36 -0.28
C ALA A 55 -13.47 -7.78 0.24
N ASN A 56 -14.12 -8.59 -0.61
CA ASN A 56 -14.27 -10.02 -0.42
C ASN A 56 -13.41 -10.76 -1.46
N PRO A 57 -12.96 -11.99 -1.17
CA PRO A 57 -13.13 -12.74 0.09
C PRO A 57 -12.36 -12.13 1.26
N ILE A 58 -12.86 -12.25 2.50
CA ILE A 58 -12.10 -11.86 3.70
C ILE A 58 -11.02 -12.92 4.00
N LEU A 59 -10.03 -12.57 4.84
CA LEU A 59 -8.96 -13.51 5.24
C LEU A 59 -9.52 -14.85 5.77
N ARG A 60 -10.61 -14.79 6.53
CA ARG A 60 -11.28 -15.96 7.09
C ARG A 60 -11.78 -16.93 6.01
N ASP A 61 -12.40 -16.41 4.95
CA ASP A 61 -12.89 -17.23 3.85
C ASP A 61 -11.75 -17.96 3.14
N GLY A 62 -10.60 -17.30 2.97
CA GLY A 62 -9.40 -17.91 2.39
C GLY A 62 -8.87 -19.06 3.25
N LEU A 63 -8.85 -18.89 4.58
CA LEU A 63 -8.46 -19.92 5.54
C LEU A 63 -9.44 -21.10 5.54
N ASP A 64 -10.75 -20.83 5.54
CA ASP A 64 -11.78 -21.86 5.49
C ASP A 64 -11.65 -22.70 4.22
N ARG A 65 -11.43 -22.08 3.05
CA ARG A 65 -11.18 -22.80 1.79
C ARG A 65 -9.92 -23.66 1.81
N LEU A 66 -8.84 -23.23 2.48
CA LEU A 66 -7.64 -24.05 2.63
C LEU A 66 -7.92 -25.29 3.51
N ARG A 67 -8.65 -25.12 4.61
CA ARG A 67 -9.03 -26.23 5.50
C ARG A 67 -9.95 -27.23 4.81
N GLU A 68 -10.90 -26.76 4.01
CA GLU A 68 -11.79 -27.62 3.22
C GLU A 68 -11.02 -28.46 2.19
N GLN A 69 -9.86 -27.98 1.74
CA GLN A 69 -8.93 -28.72 0.88
C GLN A 69 -8.04 -29.72 1.65
N GLY A 70 -8.19 -29.83 2.97
CA GLY A 70 -7.43 -30.73 3.82
C GLY A 70 -6.05 -30.21 4.23
N VAL A 71 -5.81 -28.90 4.11
CA VAL A 71 -4.56 -28.27 4.57
C VAL A 71 -4.49 -28.28 6.10
N GLU A 72 -3.36 -28.75 6.64
CA GLU A 72 -3.12 -28.82 8.10
C GLU A 72 -2.27 -27.65 8.62
N ARG A 73 -1.50 -27.01 7.73
CA ARG A 73 -0.63 -25.87 8.04
C ARG A 73 -0.74 -24.76 6.99
N VAL A 74 -0.91 -23.51 7.38
CA VAL A 74 -1.01 -22.38 6.45
C VAL A 74 0.19 -21.46 6.57
N LEU A 75 0.78 -21.10 5.43
CA LEU A 75 1.81 -20.09 5.31
C LEU A 75 1.15 -18.78 4.87
N ALA A 76 0.93 -17.88 5.81
CA ALA A 76 0.26 -16.60 5.57
C ALA A 76 1.28 -15.52 5.20
N ILE A 77 1.21 -15.02 3.96
CA ILE A 77 2.15 -14.05 3.40
C ILE A 77 1.45 -12.71 3.20
N PRO A 78 1.86 -11.64 3.91
CA PRO A 78 1.26 -10.33 3.74
C PRO A 78 1.66 -9.71 2.40
N ALA A 79 0.67 -9.39 1.56
CA ALA A 79 0.84 -8.66 0.32
C ALA A 79 1.01 -7.14 0.59
N MET A 80 2.05 -6.82 1.35
CA MET A 80 2.40 -5.49 1.80
C MET A 80 3.83 -5.16 1.35
N LEU A 81 4.09 -3.91 0.98
CA LEU A 81 5.45 -3.50 0.57
C LEU A 81 6.37 -3.35 1.78
N PHE A 82 5.89 -2.78 2.89
CA PHE A 82 6.68 -2.55 4.10
C PHE A 82 5.85 -2.83 5.36
N ALA A 83 6.50 -3.29 6.43
CA ALA A 83 5.84 -3.53 7.70
C ALA A 83 5.44 -2.22 8.39
N ALA A 84 4.14 -2.06 8.62
CA ALA A 84 3.53 -1.01 9.44
C ALA A 84 2.36 -1.63 10.24
N GLY A 85 1.38 -0.84 10.68
CA GLY A 85 0.25 -1.30 11.50
C GLY A 85 -0.41 -2.61 11.01
N HIS A 86 -0.74 -2.71 9.72
CA HIS A 86 -1.43 -3.90 9.18
C HIS A 86 -0.62 -5.19 9.27
N ALA A 87 0.66 -5.14 8.89
CA ALA A 87 1.54 -6.31 8.95
C ALA A 87 1.99 -6.61 10.39
N LYS A 88 2.13 -5.59 11.24
CA LYS A 88 2.63 -5.74 12.62
C LYS A 88 1.52 -6.08 13.63
N ASN A 89 0.26 -5.70 13.37
CA ASN A 89 -0.84 -5.81 14.33
C ASN A 89 -2.09 -6.49 13.74
N ASP A 90 -2.68 -5.91 12.69
CA ASP A 90 -4.04 -6.30 12.28
C ASP A 90 -4.11 -7.72 11.71
N ILE A 91 -3.25 -8.06 10.73
CA ILE A 91 -3.21 -9.41 10.13
C ILE A 91 -2.85 -10.47 11.19
N PRO A 92 -1.76 -10.31 11.98
CA PRO A 92 -1.46 -11.25 13.06
C PRO A 92 -2.63 -11.47 14.03
N SER A 93 -3.37 -10.41 14.39
CA SER A 93 -4.53 -10.52 15.27
C SER A 93 -5.62 -11.42 14.69
N VAL A 94 -5.95 -11.26 13.40
CA VAL A 94 -6.95 -12.10 12.71
C VAL A 94 -6.48 -13.55 12.63
N LEU A 95 -5.22 -13.78 12.23
CA LEU A 95 -4.67 -15.13 12.07
C LEU A 95 -4.59 -15.87 13.41
N ASN A 96 -4.12 -15.21 14.48
CA ASN A 96 -4.02 -15.80 15.81
C ASN A 96 -5.40 -16.18 16.38
N THR A 97 -6.40 -15.32 16.16
CA THR A 97 -7.79 -15.60 16.58
C THR A 97 -8.33 -16.83 15.85
N TYR A 98 -8.16 -16.88 14.53
CA TYR A 98 -8.61 -18.02 13.73
C TYR A 98 -7.90 -19.33 14.12
N SER A 99 -6.59 -19.28 14.34
CA SER A 99 -5.81 -20.45 14.78
C SER A 99 -6.29 -20.95 16.14
N ALA A 100 -6.56 -20.06 17.10
CA ALA A 100 -7.08 -20.42 18.41
C ALA A 100 -8.49 -21.05 18.35
N GLU A 101 -9.35 -20.57 17.45
CA GLU A 101 -10.72 -21.09 17.26
C GLU A 101 -10.75 -22.47 16.60
N THR A 102 -9.84 -22.72 15.65
CA THR A 102 -9.94 -23.87 14.73
C THR A 102 -8.88 -24.94 14.96
N GLY A 103 -7.81 -24.60 15.68
CA GLY A 103 -6.63 -25.45 15.85
C GLY A 103 -5.73 -25.54 14.61
N LEU A 104 -5.99 -24.76 13.55
CA LEU A 104 -5.16 -24.73 12.35
C LEU A 104 -3.80 -24.11 12.67
N GLU A 105 -2.71 -24.76 12.28
CA GLU A 105 -1.36 -24.20 12.37
C GLU A 105 -1.19 -23.11 11.30
N ILE A 106 -0.80 -21.90 11.72
CA ILE A 106 -0.59 -20.78 10.80
C ILE A 106 0.76 -20.14 11.09
N ASP A 107 1.66 -20.20 10.11
CA ASP A 107 2.91 -19.46 10.14
C ASP A 107 2.79 -18.16 9.37
N TYR A 108 3.27 -17.09 9.99
CA TYR A 108 3.24 -15.76 9.40
C TYR A 108 4.59 -15.40 8.77
N GLY A 109 4.58 -15.15 7.47
CA GLY A 109 5.74 -14.65 6.73
C GLY A 109 5.93 -13.15 6.87
N ARG A 110 7.15 -12.69 6.59
CA ARG A 110 7.44 -11.26 6.44
C ARG A 110 6.87 -10.71 5.13
N GLU A 111 6.71 -9.39 5.09
CA GLU A 111 6.29 -8.66 3.90
C GLU A 111 7.34 -8.65 2.78
N LEU A 112 6.97 -8.12 1.60
CA LEU A 112 7.87 -8.08 0.44
C LEU A 112 9.15 -7.30 0.73
N GLY A 113 9.04 -6.20 1.47
CA GLY A 113 10.16 -5.49 2.07
C GLY A 113 11.13 -4.86 1.07
N VAL A 114 12.30 -4.48 1.58
CA VAL A 114 13.43 -4.08 0.74
C VAL A 114 14.15 -5.35 0.28
N ASP A 115 13.83 -5.77 -0.94
CA ASP A 115 14.34 -7.00 -1.56
C ASP A 115 14.95 -6.71 -2.93
N ARG A 116 15.99 -7.46 -3.32
CA ARG A 116 16.65 -7.34 -4.63
C ARG A 116 15.66 -7.54 -5.79
N LEU A 117 14.67 -8.41 -5.67
CA LEU A 117 13.66 -8.66 -6.70
C LEU A 117 12.67 -7.51 -6.81
N MET A 118 12.33 -6.90 -5.67
CA MET A 118 11.48 -5.72 -5.65
C MET A 118 12.21 -4.50 -6.24
N ILE A 119 13.51 -4.34 -5.96
CA ILE A 119 14.36 -3.35 -6.63
C ILE A 119 14.44 -3.64 -8.14
N ALA A 120 14.59 -4.90 -8.54
CA ALA A 120 14.60 -5.27 -9.95
C ALA A 120 13.25 -5.00 -10.65
N ALA A 121 12.13 -5.22 -9.97
CA ALA A 121 10.80 -4.86 -10.47
C ALA A 121 10.66 -3.35 -10.66
N ALA A 122 11.05 -2.57 -9.65
CA ALA A 122 11.06 -1.11 -9.73
C ALA A 122 11.96 -0.60 -10.86
N GLY A 123 13.16 -1.17 -10.99
CA GLY A 123 14.08 -0.85 -12.07
C GLY A 123 13.47 -1.12 -13.45
N ALA A 124 12.78 -2.25 -13.63
CA ALA A 124 12.09 -2.55 -14.88
C ALA A 124 11.04 -1.49 -15.23
N ARG A 125 10.22 -1.05 -14.27
CA ARG A 125 9.21 0.00 -14.49
C ARG A 125 9.81 1.36 -14.83
N ILE A 126 10.92 1.71 -14.19
CA ILE A 126 11.63 2.96 -14.47
C ILE A 126 12.30 2.88 -15.85
N GLN A 127 12.88 1.74 -16.20
CA GLN A 127 13.50 1.53 -17.51
C GLN A 127 12.45 1.60 -18.63
N GLU A 128 11.27 1.01 -18.45
CA GLU A 128 10.14 1.12 -19.39
C GLU A 128 9.79 2.59 -19.68
N ALA A 129 9.80 3.46 -18.65
CA ALA A 129 9.54 4.88 -18.81
C ALA A 129 10.69 5.62 -19.52
N LEU A 130 11.94 5.24 -19.25
CA LEU A 130 13.13 5.79 -19.91
C LEU A 130 13.21 5.40 -21.39
N ASP A 131 12.87 4.16 -21.72
CA ASP A 131 12.93 3.64 -23.09
C ASP A 131 11.91 4.34 -24.01
N ALA A 132 10.82 4.85 -23.44
CA ALA A 132 9.85 5.66 -24.16
C ALA A 132 10.40 7.05 -24.55
N ASN A 133 11.49 7.53 -23.92
CA ASN A 133 12.02 8.87 -24.14
C ASN A 133 13.51 9.02 -23.72
N SER A 134 14.44 9.05 -24.68
CA SER A 134 15.89 8.88 -24.42
C SER A 134 16.75 10.16 -24.46
N ASP A 135 16.15 11.34 -24.60
CA ASP A 135 16.92 12.53 -25.01
C ASP A 135 17.69 13.25 -23.89
N VAL A 136 17.39 12.93 -22.63
CA VAL A 136 18.05 13.56 -21.47
C VAL A 136 18.98 12.55 -20.76
N PRO A 137 20.28 12.89 -20.56
CA PRO A 137 21.20 12.03 -19.82
C PRO A 137 20.72 11.75 -18.39
N LEU A 138 21.05 10.56 -17.86
CA LEU A 138 20.69 10.19 -16.48
C LEU A 138 21.27 11.14 -15.43
N SER A 139 22.47 11.68 -15.66
CA SER A 139 23.10 12.68 -14.80
C SER A 139 22.33 14.01 -14.73
N GLU A 140 21.45 14.29 -15.69
CA GLU A 140 20.57 15.46 -15.73
C GLU A 140 19.10 15.10 -15.41
N THR A 141 18.88 13.85 -14.98
CA THR A 141 17.57 13.29 -14.62
C THR A 141 17.50 13.04 -13.12
N MET A 142 16.40 13.44 -12.50
CA MET A 142 16.07 13.12 -11.12
C MET A 142 15.03 12.00 -11.03
N LEU A 143 15.25 11.03 -10.15
CA LEU A 143 14.24 10.04 -9.77
C LEU A 143 13.48 10.48 -8.52
N VAL A 144 12.16 10.57 -8.60
CA VAL A 144 11.28 10.80 -7.45
C VAL A 144 10.50 9.53 -7.17
N VAL A 145 10.82 8.86 -6.05
CA VAL A 145 10.10 7.66 -5.61
C VAL A 145 8.97 8.06 -4.67
N VAL A 146 7.75 7.65 -5.00
CA VAL A 146 6.55 8.00 -4.24
C VAL A 146 6.09 6.80 -3.41
N GLY A 147 6.17 6.92 -2.09
CA GLY A 147 5.56 5.95 -1.16
C GLY A 147 4.16 6.36 -0.72
N ARG A 148 3.41 5.44 -0.10
CA ARG A 148 2.12 5.77 0.55
C ARG A 148 2.33 6.72 1.74
N GLY A 149 3.40 6.49 2.50
CA GLY A 149 3.68 7.13 3.77
C GLY A 149 3.03 6.40 4.94
N SER A 150 3.63 6.45 6.11
CA SER A 150 3.17 5.77 7.32
C SER A 150 3.42 6.62 8.55
N SER A 151 2.65 6.38 9.61
CA SER A 151 3.01 6.85 10.95
C SER A 151 4.17 6.04 11.55
N ASP A 152 4.52 4.91 10.94
CA ASP A 152 5.70 4.12 11.27
C ASP A 152 6.93 4.61 10.46
N PRO A 153 7.97 5.16 11.11
CA PRO A 153 9.14 5.68 10.43
C PRO A 153 9.97 4.60 9.75
N ASP A 154 9.89 3.33 10.19
CA ASP A 154 10.62 2.21 9.58
C ASP A 154 10.14 2.00 8.13
N ALA A 155 8.82 1.99 7.92
CA ALA A 155 8.22 1.91 6.60
C ALA A 155 8.61 3.08 5.69
N ASN A 156 8.65 4.30 6.23
CA ASN A 156 9.07 5.49 5.47
C ASN A 156 10.55 5.41 5.09
N SER A 157 11.42 4.99 6.02
CA SER A 157 12.86 4.84 5.78
C SER A 157 13.15 3.79 4.71
N ASN A 158 12.33 2.74 4.60
CA ASN A 158 12.47 1.73 3.57
C ASN A 158 12.19 2.27 2.16
N VAL A 159 11.24 3.20 1.99
CA VAL A 159 11.03 3.89 0.70
C VAL A 159 12.27 4.70 0.32
N ALA A 160 12.85 5.44 1.28
CA ALA A 160 14.08 6.20 1.05
C ALA A 160 15.27 5.29 0.69
N LYS A 161 15.37 4.12 1.33
CA LYS A 161 16.36 3.10 0.98
C LYS A 161 16.16 2.57 -0.45
N VAL A 162 14.92 2.26 -0.84
CA VAL A 162 14.59 1.88 -2.23
C VAL A 162 15.01 2.97 -3.22
N ALA A 163 14.69 4.24 -2.92
CA ALA A 163 15.07 5.36 -3.76
C ALA A 163 16.59 5.43 -3.96
N ARG A 164 17.39 5.26 -2.90
CA ARG A 164 18.86 5.21 -3.04
C ARG A 164 19.35 3.98 -3.79
N MET A 165 18.79 2.80 -3.57
CA MET A 165 19.20 1.62 -4.35
C MET A 165 18.99 1.83 -5.85
N LEU A 166 17.92 2.53 -6.24
CA LEU A 166 17.62 2.83 -7.64
C LEU A 166 18.48 3.97 -8.20
N VAL A 167 18.70 5.05 -7.45
CA VAL A 167 19.52 6.19 -7.91
C VAL A 167 20.94 5.74 -8.25
N GLU A 168 21.60 5.05 -7.32
CA GLU A 168 22.95 4.53 -7.49
C GLU A 168 22.99 3.43 -8.56
N GLY A 169 21.93 2.62 -8.66
CA GLY A 169 21.83 1.53 -9.64
C GLY A 169 21.74 2.02 -11.10
N PHE A 170 21.04 3.14 -11.34
CA PHE A 170 20.90 3.73 -12.68
C PHE A 170 21.97 4.77 -12.99
N GLY A 171 22.46 5.49 -11.98
CA GLY A 171 23.31 6.67 -12.18
C GLY A 171 22.50 7.95 -12.44
N PHE A 172 21.32 8.07 -11.81
CA PHE A 172 20.57 9.33 -11.82
C PHE A 172 21.36 10.44 -11.14
N GLY A 173 21.22 11.67 -11.62
CA GLY A 173 21.94 12.82 -11.06
C GLY A 173 21.50 13.16 -9.62
N TRP A 174 20.25 12.84 -9.28
CA TRP A 174 19.73 12.91 -7.92
C TRP A 174 18.52 11.98 -7.76
N GLY A 175 18.07 11.80 -6.52
CA GLY A 175 16.73 11.30 -6.29
C GLY A 175 16.17 11.71 -4.94
N GLU A 176 14.84 11.79 -4.90
CA GLU A 176 14.06 12.29 -3.78
C GLU A 176 12.96 11.29 -3.41
N THR A 177 12.56 11.30 -2.14
CA THR A 177 11.43 10.49 -1.66
C THR A 177 10.29 11.41 -1.25
N VAL A 178 9.10 11.17 -1.80
CA VAL A 178 7.87 11.88 -1.44
C VAL A 178 6.77 10.88 -1.11
N TYR A 179 5.68 11.37 -0.50
CA TYR A 179 4.61 10.51 -0.01
C TYR A 179 3.23 10.95 -0.48
N SER A 180 2.31 9.99 -0.62
CA SER A 180 0.98 10.26 -1.15
C SER A 180 -0.02 10.80 -0.11
N GLY A 181 0.22 10.63 1.20
CA GLY A 181 -0.71 11.24 2.15
C GLY A 181 -0.48 11.21 3.66
N VAL A 182 0.32 10.30 4.23
CA VAL A 182 0.41 10.19 5.71
C VAL A 182 1.60 10.91 6.32
N THR A 183 2.74 10.92 5.63
CA THR A 183 3.94 11.62 6.07
C THR A 183 4.37 12.64 5.02
N PHE A 184 5.40 13.43 5.34
CA PHE A 184 5.91 14.49 4.49
C PHE A 184 7.31 14.15 3.96
N PRO A 185 7.75 14.75 2.84
CA PRO A 185 6.99 15.69 2.00
C PRO A 185 5.91 15.01 1.14
N LEU A 186 4.76 15.67 0.96
CA LEU A 186 3.74 15.21 0.01
C LEU A 186 4.15 15.42 -1.45
N VAL A 187 3.53 14.68 -2.38
CA VAL A 187 3.88 14.67 -3.81
C VAL A 187 4.00 16.07 -4.42
N GLU A 188 2.93 16.88 -4.42
CA GLU A 188 2.98 18.20 -5.07
C GLU A 188 3.96 19.15 -4.38
N PRO A 189 3.92 19.37 -3.04
CA PRO A 189 4.91 20.22 -2.38
C PRO A 189 6.36 19.75 -2.56
N GLY A 190 6.58 18.43 -2.56
CA GLY A 190 7.89 17.81 -2.81
C GLY A 190 8.37 18.05 -4.24
N LEU A 191 7.51 17.82 -5.25
CA LEU A 191 7.82 18.10 -6.65
C LEU A 191 8.13 19.58 -6.88
N ARG A 192 7.34 20.49 -6.32
CA ARG A 192 7.59 21.94 -6.36
C ARG A 192 8.90 22.36 -5.67
N HIS A 193 9.39 21.57 -4.72
CA HIS A 193 10.71 21.78 -4.14
C HIS A 193 11.79 21.33 -5.12
N VAL A 194 11.70 20.10 -5.63
CA VAL A 194 12.81 19.52 -6.41
C VAL A 194 12.99 20.10 -7.80
N VAL A 195 11.94 20.64 -8.44
CA VAL A 195 12.08 21.37 -9.71
C VAL A 195 13.06 22.54 -9.61
N ARG A 196 13.22 23.13 -8.42
CA ARG A 196 14.15 24.24 -8.16
C ARG A 196 15.62 23.82 -8.19
N LEU A 197 15.90 22.52 -8.17
CA LEU A 197 17.26 21.98 -8.20
C LEU A 197 17.86 21.95 -9.62
N GLY A 198 17.07 22.27 -10.66
CA GLY A 198 17.58 22.52 -12.02
C GLY A 198 17.87 21.28 -12.86
N PHE A 199 17.32 20.12 -12.51
CA PHE A 199 17.36 18.92 -13.37
C PHE A 199 16.45 19.11 -14.59
N LYS A 200 16.87 18.60 -15.74
CA LYS A 200 16.12 18.75 -17.01
C LYS A 200 14.94 17.79 -17.10
N ARG A 201 15.03 16.66 -16.39
CA ARG A 201 14.00 15.62 -16.35
C ARG A 201 13.72 15.15 -14.94
N ILE A 202 12.46 14.90 -14.63
CA ILE A 202 12.00 14.26 -13.39
C ILE A 202 11.19 13.02 -13.76
N ILE A 203 11.59 11.86 -13.20
CA ILE A 203 10.82 10.62 -13.31
C ILE A 203 10.06 10.43 -11.99
N VAL A 204 8.74 10.38 -12.08
CA VAL A 204 7.87 10.08 -10.93
C VAL A 204 7.52 8.60 -10.95
N PHE A 205 7.99 7.87 -9.95
CA PHE A 205 7.78 6.44 -9.81
C PHE A 205 6.95 6.11 -8.57
N PRO A 206 5.68 5.70 -8.71
CA PRO A 206 4.85 5.23 -7.62
C PRO A 206 5.29 3.82 -7.17
N TYR A 207 5.89 3.71 -5.97
CA TYR A 207 6.24 2.43 -5.37
C TYR A 207 5.02 1.80 -4.69
N PHE A 208 4.11 1.29 -5.52
CA PHE A 208 2.84 0.67 -5.13
C PHE A 208 2.67 -0.68 -5.84
N LEU A 209 1.95 -1.62 -5.22
CA LEU A 209 1.65 -2.90 -5.86
C LEU A 209 0.54 -2.77 -6.90
N PHE A 210 -0.49 -1.98 -6.62
CA PHE A 210 -1.71 -1.92 -7.42
C PHE A 210 -2.12 -0.48 -7.69
N SER A 211 -2.98 -0.34 -8.70
CA SER A 211 -3.68 0.89 -9.06
C SER A 211 -4.63 1.37 -7.94
N GLY A 212 -5.30 2.48 -8.19
CA GLY A 212 -6.32 3.05 -7.32
C GLY A 212 -6.14 4.56 -7.11
N VAL A 213 -6.97 5.11 -6.22
CA VAL A 213 -7.11 6.57 -6.03
C VAL A 213 -5.77 7.25 -5.69
N LEU A 214 -4.88 6.58 -4.98
CA LEU A 214 -3.59 7.14 -4.60
C LEU A 214 -2.66 7.27 -5.81
N VAL A 215 -2.57 6.24 -6.67
CA VAL A 215 -1.77 6.29 -7.91
C VAL A 215 -2.29 7.39 -8.84
N THR A 216 -3.61 7.49 -8.99
CA THR A 216 -4.23 8.56 -9.78
C THR A 216 -3.92 9.95 -9.22
N ARG A 217 -4.00 10.12 -7.90
CA ARG A 217 -3.66 11.40 -7.25
C ARG A 217 -2.21 11.78 -7.47
N ILE A 218 -1.29 10.82 -7.38
CA ILE A 218 0.14 11.04 -7.66
C ILE A 218 0.31 11.61 -9.07
N ARG A 219 -0.34 10.99 -10.06
CA ARG A 219 -0.33 11.45 -11.46
C ARG A 219 -0.87 12.88 -11.56
N GLN A 220 -2.07 13.15 -11.05
CA GLN A 220 -2.70 14.48 -11.09
C GLN A 220 -1.83 15.56 -10.42
N HIS A 221 -1.22 15.25 -9.28
CA HIS A 221 -0.35 16.19 -8.57
C HIS A 221 0.93 16.47 -9.36
N SER A 222 1.51 15.44 -9.97
CA SER A 222 2.69 15.59 -10.81
C SER A 222 2.40 16.33 -12.12
N GLU A 223 1.28 16.05 -12.79
CA GLU A 223 0.85 16.75 -14.01
C GLU A 223 0.63 18.25 -13.74
N ARG A 224 0.06 18.61 -12.58
CA ARG A 224 -0.08 20.02 -12.17
C ARG A 224 1.27 20.72 -12.08
N VAL A 225 2.27 20.09 -11.45
CA VAL A 225 3.62 20.67 -11.35
C VAL A 225 4.30 20.71 -12.73
N ALA A 226 4.12 19.69 -13.57
CA ALA A 226 4.66 19.68 -14.93
C ALA A 226 4.09 20.82 -15.79
N ASN A 227 2.78 21.10 -15.69
CA ASN A 227 2.13 22.20 -16.41
C ASN A 227 2.65 23.58 -15.96
N ASP A 228 3.01 23.73 -14.69
CA ASP A 228 3.61 24.96 -14.16
C ASP A 228 5.09 25.14 -14.54
N HIS A 229 5.74 24.06 -15.01
CA HIS A 229 7.18 23.99 -15.32
C HIS A 229 7.44 23.31 -16.67
N PRO A 230 6.97 23.89 -17.80
CA PRO A 230 7.10 23.27 -19.14
C PRO A 230 8.55 23.12 -19.62
N GLU A 231 9.51 23.78 -18.97
CA GLU A 231 10.94 23.63 -19.22
C GLU A 231 11.55 22.32 -18.67
N VAL A 232 10.84 21.64 -17.76
CA VAL A 232 11.26 20.36 -17.16
C VAL A 232 10.45 19.24 -17.75
N GLU A 233 11.11 18.20 -18.23
CA GLU A 233 10.43 17.00 -18.72
C GLU A 233 9.99 16.10 -17.57
N PHE A 234 8.69 15.78 -17.51
CA PHE A 234 8.16 14.82 -16.55
C PHE A 234 7.86 13.49 -17.23
N LEU A 235 8.42 12.41 -16.68
CA LEU A 235 8.07 11.03 -17.06
C LEU A 235 7.37 10.33 -15.89
N HIS A 236 6.37 9.52 -16.19
CA HIS A 236 5.64 8.73 -15.21
C HIS A 236 5.94 7.25 -15.42
N ALA A 237 6.65 6.65 -14.47
CA ALA A 237 6.83 5.21 -14.46
C ALA A 237 5.56 4.52 -13.95
N SER A 238 5.26 3.32 -14.47
CA SER A 238 4.17 2.51 -13.95
C SER A 238 4.50 2.00 -12.53
N TYR A 239 3.48 1.67 -11.76
CA TYR A 239 3.64 1.00 -10.46
C TYR A 239 4.08 -0.46 -10.65
N LEU A 240 4.38 -1.16 -9.55
CA LEU A 240 4.98 -2.51 -9.61
C LEU A 240 4.06 -3.52 -10.31
N GLY A 241 2.79 -3.58 -9.92
CA GLY A 241 1.81 -4.49 -10.51
C GLY A 241 2.11 -5.95 -10.20
N ASP A 242 1.65 -6.81 -11.10
CA ASP A 242 1.90 -8.26 -11.08
C ASP A 242 3.24 -8.66 -11.73
N HIS A 243 4.20 -7.73 -11.80
CA HIS A 243 5.50 -7.94 -12.42
C HIS A 243 6.15 -9.25 -11.93
N ALA A 244 6.79 -10.01 -12.84
CA ALA A 244 7.27 -11.36 -12.54
C ALA A 244 8.17 -11.41 -11.28
N ARG A 245 9.02 -10.39 -11.08
CA ARG A 245 9.88 -10.27 -9.90
C ARG A 245 9.13 -10.00 -8.59
N VAL A 246 7.95 -9.38 -8.65
CA VAL A 246 7.06 -9.25 -7.49
C VAL A 246 6.55 -10.64 -7.10
N GLN A 247 6.07 -11.42 -8.08
CA GLN A 247 5.64 -12.80 -7.84
C GLN A 247 6.79 -13.68 -7.34
N ASP A 248 8.01 -13.52 -7.87
CA ASP A 248 9.21 -14.20 -7.37
C ASP A 248 9.44 -13.87 -5.88
N THR A 249 9.23 -12.61 -5.48
CA THR A 249 9.41 -12.19 -4.09
C THR A 249 8.42 -12.90 -3.16
N PHE A 250 7.15 -13.04 -3.56
CA PHE A 250 6.17 -13.82 -2.78
C PHE A 250 6.61 -15.28 -2.60
N ILE A 251 7.15 -15.90 -3.64
CA ILE A 251 7.65 -17.28 -3.57
C ILE A 251 8.84 -17.35 -2.60
N GLU A 252 9.77 -16.39 -2.64
CA GLU A 252 10.87 -16.32 -1.67
C GLU A 252 10.38 -16.14 -0.23
N ARG A 253 9.33 -15.33 0.00
CA ARG A 253 8.71 -15.20 1.32
C ARG A 253 8.11 -16.51 1.82
N VAL A 254 7.58 -17.35 0.93
CA VAL A 254 7.05 -18.68 1.27
C VAL A 254 8.21 -19.62 1.62
N ASP A 255 9.26 -19.61 0.81
CA ASP A 255 10.45 -20.44 1.03
C ASP A 255 11.16 -20.08 2.35
N GLU A 256 11.22 -18.79 2.71
CA GLU A 256 11.74 -18.31 4.00
C GLU A 256 10.97 -18.89 5.20
N VAL A 257 9.63 -18.95 5.11
CA VAL A 257 8.81 -19.55 6.17
C VAL A 257 9.08 -21.04 6.28
N LEU A 258 9.18 -21.74 5.15
CA LEU A 258 9.50 -23.18 5.11
C LEU A 258 10.91 -23.47 5.65
N GLY A 259 11.88 -22.61 5.37
CA GLY A 259 13.25 -22.72 5.85
C GLY A 259 13.45 -22.30 7.31
N GLY A 260 12.46 -21.64 7.93
CA GLY A 260 12.60 -21.05 9.26
C GLY A 260 13.52 -19.82 9.27
N GLU A 261 13.69 -19.17 8.12
CA GLU A 261 14.59 -18.03 7.90
C GLU A 261 13.84 -16.68 7.90
N THR A 262 12.58 -16.66 8.34
CA THR A 262 11.75 -15.44 8.39
C THR A 262 12.36 -14.38 9.30
N ALA A 263 13.16 -13.50 8.71
CA ALA A 263 13.82 -12.40 9.40
C ALA A 263 12.90 -11.16 9.46
N MET A 264 12.03 -11.12 10.47
CA MET A 264 11.23 -9.94 10.79
C MET A 264 12.14 -8.79 11.27
N ASN A 265 11.86 -7.54 10.88
CA ASN A 265 12.61 -6.37 11.35
C ASN A 265 12.25 -5.99 12.80
N CYS A 266 12.65 -6.84 13.75
CA CYS A 266 12.39 -6.62 15.17
C CYS A 266 13.32 -5.58 15.81
N SER A 267 14.45 -5.25 15.18
CA SER A 267 15.47 -4.35 15.74
C SER A 267 15.02 -2.90 15.83
N LEU A 268 14.13 -2.45 14.94
CA LEU A 268 13.56 -1.10 14.92
C LEU A 268 12.04 -1.11 15.14
N CYS A 269 11.50 -2.21 15.66
CA CYS A 269 10.07 -2.31 15.92
C CYS A 269 9.69 -1.48 17.14
N LYS A 270 8.96 -0.37 16.91
CA LYS A 270 8.47 0.54 17.97
C LYS A 270 7.58 -0.12 19.03
N TYR A 271 6.98 -1.27 18.71
CA TYR A 271 6.19 -2.05 19.66
C TYR A 271 7.04 -2.91 20.60
N ARG A 272 8.28 -3.23 20.21
CA ARG A 272 9.19 -4.14 20.95
C ARG A 272 10.23 -3.39 21.78
N ALA A 273 10.71 -2.25 21.30
CA ALA A 273 11.74 -1.46 21.95
C ALA A 273 11.47 0.03 21.81
N GLN A 274 12.03 0.83 22.72
CA GLN A 274 11.91 2.28 22.64
C GLN A 274 12.59 2.81 21.38
N VAL A 275 11.80 3.44 20.52
CA VAL A 275 12.23 4.19 19.34
C VAL A 275 11.91 5.66 19.59
N LEU A 276 12.83 6.55 19.24
CA LEU A 276 12.70 7.99 19.47
C LEU A 276 11.38 8.54 18.92
N GLY A 277 10.59 9.19 19.77
CA GLY A 277 9.29 9.78 19.42
C GLY A 277 8.10 8.80 19.42
N PHE A 278 8.35 7.53 19.76
CA PHE A 278 7.34 6.46 19.82
C PHE A 278 7.40 5.69 21.16
N GLU A 279 7.89 6.33 22.22
CA GLU A 279 8.16 5.70 23.52
C GLU A 279 6.89 5.12 24.17
N THR A 280 5.72 5.71 23.88
CA THR A 280 4.42 5.27 24.41
C THR A 280 3.84 4.05 23.69
N GLU A 281 4.45 3.61 22.58
CA GLU A 281 3.96 2.47 21.81
C GLU A 281 4.59 1.13 22.21
N VAL A 282 5.60 1.14 23.07
CA VAL A 282 6.29 -0.08 23.52
C VAL A 282 5.35 -0.94 24.37
N GLY A 283 5.19 -2.19 23.98
CA GLY A 283 4.36 -3.17 24.69
C GLY A 283 2.86 -3.02 24.48
N LEU A 284 2.40 -2.18 23.55
CA LEU A 284 0.98 -2.14 23.16
C LEU A 284 0.53 -3.51 22.65
N ALA A 285 -0.69 -3.90 23.03
CA ALA A 285 -1.29 -5.14 22.55
C ALA A 285 -1.60 -5.06 21.06
N GLN A 286 -1.40 -6.17 20.33
CA GLN A 286 -1.88 -6.29 18.96
C GLN A 286 -3.41 -6.33 18.98
N ALA A 287 -4.03 -5.39 18.27
CA ALA A 287 -5.47 -5.34 18.08
C ALA A 287 -5.76 -4.97 16.62
N SER A 288 -6.74 -5.63 16.02
CA SER A 288 -7.27 -5.21 14.72
C SER A 288 -8.19 -4.02 14.90
N HIS A 289 -7.87 -2.91 14.23
CA HIS A 289 -8.71 -1.71 14.23
C HIS A 289 -9.76 -1.72 13.11
N HIS A 290 -9.79 -2.79 12.31
CA HIS A 290 -10.47 -2.82 11.01
C HIS A 290 -11.68 -3.77 10.96
N HIS A 291 -12.05 -4.41 12.07
CA HIS A 291 -13.21 -5.31 12.14
C HIS A 291 -14.54 -4.67 11.67
N HIS A 292 -14.70 -3.36 11.83
CA HIS A 292 -15.92 -2.65 11.46
C HIS A 292 -16.07 -2.39 9.95
N VAL A 293 -15.03 -2.65 9.15
CA VAL A 293 -15.03 -2.44 7.69
C VAL A 293 -14.66 -3.70 6.90
N GLU A 294 -14.60 -4.84 7.58
CA GLU A 294 -14.44 -6.17 6.96
C GLU A 294 -15.62 -6.45 6.02
N GLY A 295 -15.31 -6.85 4.78
CA GLY A 295 -16.32 -7.26 3.80
C GLY A 295 -17.29 -6.16 3.33
N LEU A 296 -17.04 -4.88 3.62
CA LEU A 296 -17.84 -3.78 3.08
C LEU A 296 -17.59 -3.62 1.58
N THR A 297 -18.56 -4.05 0.77
CA THR A 297 -18.46 -4.11 -0.71
C THR A 297 -19.10 -2.92 -1.43
N GLU A 298 -19.37 -1.79 -0.77
CA GLU A 298 -19.83 -0.59 -1.49
C GLU A 298 -18.70 -0.11 -2.42
N GLY A 299 -18.72 -0.64 -3.65
CA GLY A 299 -17.73 -0.41 -4.68
C GLY A 299 -17.80 1.03 -5.16
N CYS A 300 -16.65 1.55 -5.59
CA CYS A 300 -16.59 2.85 -6.23
C CYS A 300 -17.21 2.79 -7.64
N ASP A 301 -18.48 3.18 -7.78
CA ASP A 301 -19.19 3.24 -9.07
C ASP A 301 -18.83 4.48 -9.92
N LEU A 302 -17.94 5.34 -9.43
CA LEU A 302 -17.55 6.59 -10.11
C LEU A 302 -16.47 6.40 -11.19
N CYS A 303 -15.89 5.19 -11.31
CA CYS A 303 -14.75 4.91 -12.19
C CYS A 303 -14.84 3.48 -12.74
N GLU A 304 -15.14 3.30 -14.03
CA GLU A 304 -15.36 1.97 -14.63
C GLU A 304 -14.10 1.33 -15.23
N LEU A 305 -13.26 2.08 -15.95
CA LEU A 305 -12.13 1.55 -16.74
C LEU A 305 -10.74 1.98 -16.24
N GLU A 306 -10.67 3.13 -15.56
CA GLU A 306 -9.45 3.65 -14.90
C GLU A 306 -9.90 4.39 -13.63
N CYS A 307 -9.15 4.26 -12.54
CA CYS A 307 -9.44 5.08 -11.36
C CYS A 307 -9.17 6.56 -11.69
N THR A 308 -10.20 7.40 -11.69
CA THR A 308 -10.06 8.85 -11.91
C THR A 308 -9.88 9.62 -10.61
N GLY A 309 -10.03 8.96 -9.47
CA GLY A 309 -10.02 9.60 -8.15
C GLY A 309 -11.24 10.50 -7.89
N ALA A 310 -12.29 10.41 -8.73
CA ALA A 310 -13.50 11.23 -8.61
C ALA A 310 -14.20 11.10 -7.24
N CYS A 311 -14.01 9.99 -6.53
CA CYS A 311 -14.51 9.81 -5.16
C CYS A 311 -13.76 10.65 -4.11
N GLN A 312 -12.64 11.28 -4.45
CA GLN A 312 -11.80 12.08 -3.55
C GLN A 312 -11.23 13.35 -4.24
N PRO A 313 -12.07 14.27 -4.75
CA PRO A 313 -11.64 15.39 -5.59
C PRO A 313 -10.62 16.31 -4.89
N ASP A 314 -10.76 16.50 -3.58
CA ASP A 314 -9.86 17.31 -2.74
C ASP A 314 -9.09 16.44 -1.74
N GLY A 315 -8.84 15.16 -2.05
CA GLY A 315 -8.23 14.22 -1.11
C GLY A 315 -9.13 13.78 0.04
N VAL A 316 -10.37 14.29 0.11
CA VAL A 316 -11.41 13.93 1.08
C VAL A 316 -12.41 12.96 0.42
N PRO A 317 -12.70 11.79 1.02
CA PRO A 317 -13.74 10.88 0.53
C PRO A 317 -15.12 11.52 0.46
N ILE A 318 -15.78 11.43 -0.71
CA ILE A 318 -17.20 11.66 -0.84
C ILE A 318 -17.93 10.53 -0.08
N PRO A 319 -18.87 10.83 0.83
CA PRO A 319 -19.68 9.80 1.47
C PRO A 319 -20.47 9.03 0.41
N LEU A 320 -20.22 7.73 0.31
CA LEU A 320 -21.09 6.81 -0.43
C LEU A 320 -22.15 6.33 0.58
N GLY A 321 -23.45 6.53 0.27
CA GLY A 321 -24.56 6.15 1.16
C GLY A 321 -25.61 7.23 1.51
N GLY A 322 -25.73 8.32 0.74
CA GLY A 322 -26.70 9.41 0.99
C GLY A 322 -27.93 9.40 0.08
N GLY A 323 -28.57 8.24 -0.12
CA GLY A 323 -29.86 8.18 -0.81
C GLY A 323 -31.00 8.43 0.17
N HIS A 324 -31.50 9.67 0.22
CA HIS A 324 -32.88 10.11 0.52
C HIS A 324 -32.82 11.53 1.10
N GLU A 325 -33.43 12.50 0.43
CA GLU A 325 -33.95 13.67 1.14
C GLU A 325 -34.98 13.21 2.17
N PRO A 326 -34.98 13.81 3.38
CA PRO A 326 -36.23 13.99 4.07
C PRO A 326 -36.38 15.42 4.58
N HIS A 327 -37.51 15.97 4.18
CA HIS A 327 -38.34 16.93 4.90
C HIS A 327 -37.98 17.18 6.37
N THR A 328 -38.01 18.47 6.71
CA THR A 328 -38.03 19.04 8.06
C THR A 328 -38.95 18.26 9.01
N HIS A 329 -38.38 17.55 9.99
CA HIS A 329 -39.02 17.31 11.29
C HIS A 329 -37.94 17.25 12.37
N GLY A 330 -38.24 17.90 13.50
CA GLY A 330 -37.36 18.00 14.65
C GLY A 330 -37.20 16.69 15.43
N ASP A 331 -36.35 16.81 16.43
CA ASP A 331 -36.02 15.88 17.51
C ASP A 331 -34.85 14.90 17.27
N HIS A 332 -33.74 15.28 17.90
CA HIS A 332 -32.70 14.46 18.54
C HIS A 332 -32.15 13.27 17.73
N ALA A 333 -31.17 13.55 16.87
CA ALA A 333 -30.20 12.56 16.43
C ALA A 333 -28.90 12.74 17.22
N HIS A 334 -28.50 11.70 17.95
CA HIS A 334 -27.17 11.59 18.52
C HIS A 334 -26.16 11.40 17.38
N GLU A 335 -25.42 12.44 17.04
CA GLU A 335 -24.21 12.32 16.23
C GLU A 335 -23.16 11.60 17.07
N HIS A 336 -22.96 10.31 16.80
CA HIS A 336 -21.78 9.61 17.27
C HIS A 336 -20.65 9.89 16.27
N PRO A 337 -19.57 10.59 16.67
CA PRO A 337 -18.39 10.71 15.83
C PRO A 337 -17.76 9.32 15.71
N HIS A 338 -17.61 8.85 14.47
CA HIS A 338 -16.86 7.63 14.17
C HIS A 338 -15.36 7.92 14.35
N ASP A 339 -14.88 7.71 15.57
CA ASP A 339 -13.47 7.89 15.92
C ASP A 339 -12.66 6.69 15.39
N HIS A 340 -12.07 6.85 14.21
CA HIS A 340 -11.08 5.91 13.68
C HIS A 340 -9.77 6.13 14.43
N GLY A 341 -9.62 5.44 15.58
CA GLY A 341 -8.45 5.55 16.44
C GLY A 341 -7.19 4.94 15.82
N HIS A 342 -6.55 5.66 14.90
CA HIS A 342 -5.13 5.46 14.63
C HIS A 342 -4.32 6.28 15.65
N HIS A 343 -3.22 5.73 16.15
CA HIS A 343 -2.28 6.54 16.94
C HIS A 343 -1.88 7.79 16.12
N PRO A 344 -2.11 9.00 16.66
CA PRO A 344 -1.91 10.22 15.90
C PRO A 344 -0.45 10.34 15.49
N TYR A 345 -0.22 10.56 14.19
CA TYR A 345 1.13 10.82 13.68
C TYR A 345 1.68 12.11 14.34
N PRO A 346 2.86 12.08 15.00
CA PRO A 346 3.35 13.21 15.79
C PRO A 346 3.51 14.53 15.02
N HIS A 347 3.57 14.47 13.69
CA HIS A 347 3.81 15.63 12.82
C HIS A 347 2.72 15.81 11.76
N ALA A 348 1.46 15.46 12.07
CA ALA A 348 0.33 15.62 11.16
C ALA A 348 0.12 17.06 10.64
N GLU A 349 0.51 18.07 11.44
CA GLU A 349 0.40 19.50 11.13
C GLU A 349 1.62 20.08 10.37
N HIS A 350 2.56 19.24 9.92
CA HIS A 350 3.74 19.72 9.19
C HIS A 350 3.32 20.46 7.90
N PRO A 351 3.94 21.61 7.54
CA PRO A 351 3.53 22.43 6.39
C PRO A 351 3.70 21.76 5.01
N LEU A 352 4.40 20.62 4.97
CA LEU A 352 4.55 19.76 3.78
C LEU A 352 3.82 18.42 3.93
N GLY A 353 3.01 18.27 4.97
CA GLY A 353 2.36 17.04 5.42
C GLY A 353 0.85 16.98 5.14
N PRO A 354 0.15 16.02 5.76
CA PRO A 354 -1.25 15.69 5.44
C PRO A 354 -2.24 16.86 5.50
N SER A 355 -1.95 17.88 6.32
CA SER A 355 -2.77 19.10 6.40
C SER A 355 -2.91 19.83 5.06
N THR A 356 -1.95 19.69 4.14
CA THR A 356 -2.05 20.31 2.81
C THR A 356 -2.91 19.52 1.81
N LEU A 357 -3.35 18.31 2.14
CA LEU A 357 -4.33 17.57 1.34
C LEU A 357 -5.74 18.15 1.48
N ARG A 358 -6.05 18.69 2.66
CA ARG A 358 -7.27 19.45 2.88
C ARG A 358 -7.04 20.78 2.20
N GLY A 359 -7.52 20.94 0.97
CA GLY A 359 -7.35 22.18 0.22
C GLY A 359 -7.64 23.39 1.11
N ARG A 360 -6.91 24.50 0.92
CA ARG A 360 -7.21 25.78 1.55
C ARG A 360 -8.65 26.19 1.22
N SER A 361 -9.61 25.75 2.00
CA SER A 361 -10.95 26.31 2.01
C SER A 361 -10.92 27.53 2.93
N ALA A 362 -11.15 28.69 2.30
CA ALA A 362 -11.32 30.03 2.87
C ALA A 362 -10.03 30.80 3.25
N ASP A 363 -9.52 31.56 2.27
CA ASP A 363 -8.98 32.89 2.56
C ASP A 363 -10.13 33.89 2.81
N SER A 364 -9.87 34.79 3.75
CA SER A 364 -10.53 36.08 4.03
C SER A 364 -11.93 36.09 4.70
N LYS A 365 -11.92 36.13 6.03
CA LYS A 365 -12.61 37.24 6.70
C LYS A 365 -11.56 38.11 7.37
N THR A 366 -11.32 39.25 6.72
CA THR A 366 -10.77 40.45 7.33
C THR A 366 -11.55 40.77 8.59
N ASP A 367 -10.92 40.69 9.76
CA ASP A 367 -11.35 41.48 10.91
C ASP A 367 -10.60 42.82 10.82
N ALA A 368 -11.23 43.75 10.11
CA ALA A 368 -10.98 45.16 10.29
C ALA A 368 -12.01 45.66 11.32
N SER A 369 -11.53 45.89 12.54
CA SER A 369 -12.05 46.86 13.50
C SER A 369 -10.81 47.64 13.96
N GLU A 370 -10.69 48.96 13.95
CA GLU A 370 -11.49 50.16 13.70
C GLU A 370 -10.47 51.33 13.59
N PRO A 371 -10.83 52.60 13.35
CA PRO A 371 -12.15 53.18 13.05
C PRO A 371 -12.27 53.82 11.64
#